data_AF-A0A2H6GZX4-F1
#
_entry.id   AF-A0A2H6GZX4-F1
#
_cell.length_a   1.000
_cell.length_b   1.000
_cell.length_c   1.000
_cell.angle_alpha   90.00
_cell.angle_beta   90.00
_cell.angle_gamma   90.00
#
_symmetry.space_group_name_H-M   'P 1'
#
loop_
_entity.id
_entity.type
_entity.pdbx_description
1 polymer ?
#
loop_
_entity_poly.entity_id
_entity_poly.type
_entity_poly.pdbx_seq_one_letter_code
_entity_poly.pdbx_strand_id
1 'polypeptide(L)'
;MKKFDIKGDRKDTIILILILIIILLLAILVYSLMIKPAFDRYILKKQAEAQKVILNNMLLQLEQSGYIELYKGNESFLLVKYEPLQVQQLQEE
;
A
#
# COMPACT_ATOMS: atom_id res chain seq x y z
N MET A 1 -36.42 -30.07 -0.14
CA MET A 1 -36.27 -28.63 0.14
C MET A 1 -37.32 -28.22 1.17
N LYS A 2 -36.91 -28.04 2.43
CA LYS A 2 -37.81 -27.74 3.54
C LYS A 2 -38.23 -26.27 3.42
N LYS A 3 -39.49 -26.01 3.02
CA LYS A 3 -40.04 -24.65 2.99
C LYS A 3 -40.07 -24.15 4.44
N PHE A 4 -39.41 -23.04 4.70
CA PHE A 4 -39.57 -22.28 5.94
C PHE A 4 -40.99 -21.67 5.92
N ASP A 5 -41.99 -22.43 6.36
CA ASP A 5 -43.33 -21.90 6.61
C ASP A 5 -43.25 -21.09 7.92
N ILE A 6 -43.19 -19.76 7.81
CA ILE A 6 -43.24 -18.84 8.96
C ILE A 6 -44.71 -18.75 9.40
N LYS A 7 -45.23 -19.84 9.97
CA LYS A 7 -46.47 -19.85 10.75
C LYS A 7 -46.15 -19.93 12.25
N GLY A 8 -45.22 -19.09 12.69
CA GLY A 8 -44.98 -18.82 14.11
C GLY A 8 -45.84 -17.65 14.55
N ASP A 9 -46.18 -17.60 15.84
CA ASP A 9 -46.91 -16.48 16.43
C ASP A 9 -46.18 -15.15 16.09
N ARG A 10 -46.88 -14.00 16.04
CA ARG A 10 -46.25 -12.74 15.57
C ARG A 10 -44.94 -12.43 16.31
N LYS A 11 -44.86 -12.87 17.56
CA LYS A 11 -43.69 -12.79 18.45
C LYS A 11 -42.49 -13.59 17.94
N ASP A 12 -42.70 -14.82 17.47
CA ASP A 12 -41.63 -15.69 16.97
C ASP A 12 -41.00 -15.14 15.70
N THR A 13 -41.82 -14.56 14.82
CA THR A 13 -41.35 -13.89 13.60
C THR A 13 -40.50 -12.66 13.93
N ILE A 14 -40.92 -11.86 14.91
CA ILE A 14 -40.16 -10.69 15.38
C ILE A 14 -38.81 -11.12 15.97
N ILE A 15 -38.81 -12.17 16.80
CA ILE A 15 -37.57 -12.71 17.41
C ILE A 15 -36.61 -13.20 16.34
N LEU A 16 -37.10 -13.91 15.32
CA LEU A 16 -36.27 -14.41 14.22
C LEU A 16 -35.63 -13.27 13.41
N ILE A 17 -36.39 -12.22 13.10
CA ILE A 17 -35.87 -11.03 12.42
C ILE A 17 -34.82 -10.32 13.28
N LEU A 18 -35.07 -10.19 14.58
CA LEU A 18 -34.13 -9.56 15.51
C LEU A 18 -32.79 -10.32 15.56
N ILE A 19 -32.83 -11.65 15.62
CA ILE A 19 -31.63 -12.51 15.59
C ILE A 19 -30.86 -12.31 14.27
N LEU A 20 -31.57 -12.24 13.15
CA LEU A 20 -30.95 -12.02 11.84
C LEU A 20 -30.24 -10.66 11.77
N ILE A 21 -30.86 -9.61 12.30
CA ILE A 21 -30.25 -8.28 12.39
C ILE A 21 -28.99 -8.29 13.28
N ILE A 22 -29.03 -8.99 14.41
CA ILE A 22 -27.88 -9.11 15.31
C ILE A 22 -26.71 -9.81 14.60
N ILE A 23 -26.98 -10.91 13.89
CA ILE A 23 -25.95 -11.63 13.13
C ILE A 23 -25.36 -10.73 12.04
N LEU A 24 -26.20 -9.96 11.33
CA LEU A 24 -25.75 -9.03 10.30
C LEU A 24 -24.84 -7.94 10.89
N LEU A 25 -25.23 -7.35 12.03
CA LEU A 25 -24.43 -6.35 12.74
C LEU A 25 -23.09 -6.91 13.20
N LEU A 26 -23.07 -8.13 13.74
CA LEU A 26 -21.82 -8.80 14.11
C LEU A 26 -20.90 -9.03 12.92
N ALA A 27 -21.45 -9.46 11.77
CA ALA A 27 -20.67 -9.65 10.55
C ALA A 27 -20.03 -8.34 10.06
N ILE A 28 -20.76 -7.23 10.12
CA ILE A 28 -20.25 -5.89 9.76
C ILE A 28 -19.11 -5.48 10.70
N LEU A 29 -19.24 -5.72 12.01
CA LEU A 29 -18.19 -5.41 12.98
C LEU A 29 -16.92 -6.20 12.70
N VAL A 30 -17.03 -7.50 12.44
CA VAL A 30 -15.86 -8.35 12.11
C VAL A 30 -15.20 -7.86 10.81
N TYR A 31 -15.98 -7.53 9.78
CA TYR A 31 -15.44 -7.01 8.53
C TYR A 31 -14.70 -5.68 8.73
N SER A 32 -15.30 -4.75 9.46
CA SER A 32 -14.73 -3.41 9.68
C SER A 32 -13.46 -3.46 10.54
N LEU A 33 -13.42 -4.33 11.56
CA LEU A 33 -12.32 -4.38 12.53
C LEU A 33 -11.17 -5.31 12.13
N MET A 34 -11.42 -6.36 11.35
CA MET A 34 -10.36 -7.29 10.95
C MET A 34 -9.99 -7.18 9.48
N ILE A 35 -10.98 -7.17 8.59
CA ILE A 35 -10.75 -7.28 7.15
C ILE A 35 -10.22 -5.95 6.61
N LYS A 36 -10.93 -4.84 6.88
CA LYS A 36 -10.53 -3.52 6.41
C LYS A 36 -9.09 -3.12 6.83
N PRO A 37 -8.69 -3.18 8.11
CA PRO A 37 -7.33 -2.80 8.50
C PRO A 37 -6.25 -3.78 8.03
N ALA A 38 -6.59 -5.02 7.71
CA ALA A 38 -5.64 -5.94 7.08
C ALA A 38 -5.40 -5.58 5.61
N PHE A 39 -6.46 -5.28 4.86
CA PHE A 39 -6.37 -4.80 3.48
C PHE A 39 -5.66 -3.44 3.38
N ASP A 40 -6.00 -2.48 4.24
CA ASP A 40 -5.38 -1.16 4.25
C ASP A 40 -3.86 -1.26 4.51
N ARG A 41 -3.45 -2.11 5.46
CA ARG A 41 -2.01 -2.38 5.72
C ARG A 41 -1.31 -3.01 4.51
N TYR A 42 -1.97 -3.94 3.82
CA TYR A 42 -1.41 -4.56 2.62
C TYR A 42 -1.22 -3.54 1.49
N ILE A 43 -2.23 -2.70 1.24
CA ILE A 43 -2.19 -1.66 0.22
C ILE A 43 -1.09 -0.64 0.54
N LEU A 44 -1.02 -0.14 1.78
CA LEU A 44 0.01 0.79 2.21
C LEU A 44 1.41 0.20 2.04
N LYS A 45 1.61 -1.07 2.41
CA LYS A 45 2.89 -1.76 2.21
C LYS A 45 3.26 -1.82 0.73
N LYS A 46 2.30 -2.17 -0.13
CA LYS A 46 2.53 -2.25 -1.58
C LYS A 46 2.78 -0.89 -2.21
N GLN A 47 2.11 0.17 -1.75
CA GLN A 47 2.39 1.53 -2.18
C GLN A 47 3.80 1.98 -1.77
N ALA A 48 4.22 1.72 -0.53
CA ALA A 48 5.57 2.03 -0.08
C ALA A 48 6.65 1.26 -0.86
N GLU A 49 6.38 -0.01 -1.21
CA GLU A 49 7.25 -0.81 -2.06
C GLU A 49 7.36 -0.23 -3.48
N ALA A 50 6.22 0.14 -4.09
CA ALA A 50 6.19 0.75 -5.41
C ALA A 50 6.91 2.11 -5.45
N GLN A 51 6.74 2.95 -4.43
CA GLN A 51 7.47 4.22 -4.30
C GLN A 51 8.99 4.01 -4.29
N LYS A 52 9.48 3.02 -3.53
CA LYS A 52 10.92 2.69 -3.49
C LYS A 52 11.43 2.24 -4.86
N VAL A 53 10.67 1.41 -5.57
CA VAL A 53 11.05 0.94 -6.91
C VAL A 53 11.14 2.11 -7.90
N ILE A 54 10.15 3.00 -7.89
CA ILE A 54 10.12 4.17 -8.78
C ILE A 54 11.30 5.11 -8.46
N LEU A 55 11.56 5.39 -7.18
CA LEU A 55 12.69 6.22 -6.76
C LEU A 55 14.03 5.63 -7.20
N ASN A 56 14.25 4.32 -7.02
CA ASN A 56 15.47 3.66 -7.48
C ASN A 56 15.62 3.74 -9.01
N ASN A 57 14.53 3.55 -9.76
CA ASN A 57 14.58 3.66 -11.22
C ASN A 57 14.90 5.09 -11.67
N MET A 58 14.35 6.10 -11.00
CA MET A 58 14.69 7.50 -11.28
C MET A 58 16.16 7.79 -10.94
N LEU A 59 16.65 7.28 -9.82
CA LEU A 59 18.05 7.44 -9.44
C LEU A 59 18.99 6.82 -10.47
N LEU A 60 18.71 5.60 -10.93
CA LEU A 60 19.48 4.94 -12.00
C LEU A 60 19.49 5.75 -13.31
N GLN A 61 18.36 6.36 -13.68
CA GLN A 61 18.31 7.25 -14.85
C GLN A 61 19.13 8.53 -14.67
N LEU A 62 19.16 9.07 -13.45
CA LEU A 62 19.95 10.26 -13.11
C LEU A 62 21.44 9.93 -13.08
N GLU A 63 21.83 8.76 -12.57
CA GLU A 63 23.20 8.22 -12.64
C GLU A 63 23.68 8.06 -14.09
N GLN A 64 22.83 7.49 -14.96
CA GLN A 64 23.12 7.41 -16.40
C GLN A 64 23.25 8.79 -17.05
N SER A 65 22.57 9.80 -16.50
CA SER A 65 22.65 11.20 -16.95
C SER A 65 23.84 11.97 -16.34
N GLY A 66 24.72 11.27 -15.61
CA GLY A 66 25.93 11.84 -15.01
C GLY A 66 25.71 12.52 -13.66
N TYR A 67 24.64 12.22 -12.94
CA TYR A 67 24.45 12.67 -11.56
C TYR A 67 24.88 11.60 -10.58
N ILE A 68 25.65 11.97 -9.55
CA ILE A 68 26.04 11.05 -8.47
C ILE A 68 25.32 11.41 -7.18
N GLU A 69 24.95 10.39 -6.40
CA GLU A 69 24.37 10.55 -5.07
C GLU A 69 25.47 10.89 -4.06
N LEU A 70 25.41 12.10 -3.47
CA LEU A 70 26.33 12.51 -2.41
C LEU A 70 25.77 12.23 -1.01
N TYR A 71 24.44 12.29 -0.86
CA TYR A 71 23.81 12.12 0.43
C TYR A 71 22.38 11.60 0.31
N LYS A 72 22.06 10.62 1.15
CA LYS A 72 20.72 10.06 1.34
C LYS A 72 20.15 10.46 2.70
N GLY A 73 19.19 11.38 2.70
CA GLY A 73 18.36 11.68 3.85
C GLY A 73 17.21 10.67 4.01
N ASN A 74 16.42 10.81 5.07
CA ASN A 74 15.25 9.94 5.31
C ASN A 74 14.20 10.04 4.19
N GLU A 75 14.04 11.23 3.58
CA GLU A 75 13.05 11.50 2.54
C GLU A 75 13.61 12.33 1.38
N SER A 76 14.92 12.57 1.35
CA SER A 76 15.57 13.45 0.38
C SER A 76 16.87 12.85 -0.15
N PHE A 77 17.20 13.17 -1.40
CA PHE A 77 18.44 12.79 -2.05
C PHE A 77 19.16 14.06 -2.49
N LEU A 78 20.45 14.16 -2.18
CA LEU A 78 21.32 15.20 -2.74
C LEU A 78 22.10 14.60 -3.91
N LEU A 79 21.78 15.06 -5.11
CA LEU A 79 22.41 14.64 -6.35
C LEU A 79 23.26 15.78 -6.90
N VAL A 80 24.48 15.46 -7.32
CA VAL A 80 25.39 16.44 -7.96
C VAL A 80 25.79 15.91 -9.32
N LYS A 81 25.73 16.79 -10.33
CA LYS A 81 26.18 16.47 -11.67
C LYS A 81 27.71 16.30 -11.64
N TYR A 82 28.17 15.10 -11.96
CA TYR A 82 29.58 14.77 -12.13
C TYR A 82 29.90 14.77 -13.63
N GLU A 83 30.51 15.85 -14.10
CA GLU A 83 31.18 15.86 -15.39
C GLU A 83 32.62 15.38 -15.14
N PRO A 84 33.02 14.17 -15.60
CA PRO A 84 34.41 13.78 -15.48
C PRO A 84 35.22 14.78 -16.29
N LEU A 85 36.05 15.58 -15.61
CA LEU A 85 37.15 16.28 -16.26
C LEU A 85 37.92 15.20 -17.02
N GLN A 86 37.84 15.22 -18.34
CA GLN A 86 38.75 14.44 -19.17
C GLN A 86 40.13 14.86 -18.71
N VAL A 87 40.81 13.95 -17.99
CA VAL A 87 42.20 14.11 -17.65
C VAL A 87 42.93 13.97 -18.98
N GLN A 88 42.93 15.06 -19.74
CA GLN A 88 43.80 15.26 -20.87
C GLN A 88 45.16 15.41 -20.21
N GLN A 89 45.76 14.26 -19.91
CA GLN A 89 47.17 14.17 -19.59
C GLN A 89 47.86 14.75 -20.80
N LEU A 90 48.14 16.04 -20.70
CA LEU A 90 49.39 16.65 -21.09
C LEU A 90 50.48 15.62 -20.78
N GLN A 91 50.74 14.74 -21.74
CA GLN A 91 52.07 14.24 -21.97
C GLN A 91 52.85 15.49 -22.39
N GLU A 92 53.30 16.25 -21.38
CA GLU A 92 54.44 17.12 -21.53
C GLU A 92 55.60 16.25 -22.04
N GLU A 93 56.30 16.82 -23.01
CA GLU A 93 57.32 16.26 -23.90
C GLU A 93 58.44 15.46 -23.21
#